data_AF-A0A7S1LIL6-F1
#
_entry.id   AF-A0A7S1LIL6-F1
#
_cell.length_a   1.000
_cell.length_b   1.000
_cell.length_c   1.000
_cell.angle_alpha   90.00
_cell.angle_beta   90.00
_cell.angle_gamma   90.00
#
_symmetry.space_group_name_H-M   'P 1'
#
loop_
_entity.id
_entity.type
_entity.pdbx_description
1 polymer ?
#
loop_
_entity_poly.entity_id
_entity_poly.type
_entity_poly.pdbx_seq_one_letter_code
_entity_poly.pdbx_strand_id
1 'polypeptide(L)'
;SVKRALKKHDPPEWRRKGIELARTFLPNKKARDALVKMDFVNTLLVITLPDEQEEEEEDDGRAQDKERAEREKHVQLEAAETIRELAAHEEFRDSLCCTSVLNFLCVVLNQIEEAREVVTEIFVRLSNSEQQEVLLLMMEDSVGDVLESFFKTIDFRSLDGMERSDDDHGQRPWTRSISALSNCAHTLGTLVKYRHQVRVHKPRVVEVFSYVVESENKRSVRPHSMRLLAE
;
A
#
# COMPACT_ATOMS: atom_id res chain seq x y z
N SER A 1 7.76 -9.20 25.64
CA SER A 1 8.73 -8.70 24.65
C SER A 1 8.08 -8.84 23.29
N VAL A 2 8.07 -7.78 22.47
CA VAL A 2 7.48 -7.77 21.11
C VAL A 2 8.02 -8.94 20.26
N LYS A 3 9.31 -9.29 20.40
CA LYS A 3 9.92 -10.47 19.75
C LYS A 3 9.28 -11.82 20.11
N ARG A 4 8.64 -11.96 21.28
CA ARG A 4 7.96 -13.21 21.66
C ARG A 4 6.56 -13.34 21.04
N ALA A 5 5.95 -12.24 20.59
CA ALA A 5 4.63 -12.20 19.98
C ALA A 5 4.68 -12.17 18.44
N LEU A 6 5.90 -12.23 17.86
CA LEU A 6 6.16 -12.11 16.43
C LEU A 6 6.99 -13.30 15.94
N LYS A 7 6.64 -14.53 16.31
CA LYS A 7 7.26 -15.70 15.68
C LYS A 7 6.46 -16.06 14.43
N LYS A 8 7.17 -16.49 13.38
CA LYS A 8 6.56 -16.92 12.10
C LYS A 8 5.46 -17.96 12.32
N HIS A 9 5.70 -18.92 13.21
CA HIS A 9 4.79 -20.02 13.53
C HIS A 9 3.64 -19.65 14.49
N ASP A 10 3.54 -18.41 14.95
CA ASP A 10 2.40 -18.01 15.78
C ASP A 10 1.14 -17.90 14.88
N PRO A 11 -0.06 -18.21 15.40
CA PRO A 11 -1.29 -18.04 14.63
C PRO A 11 -1.42 -16.62 14.05
N PRO A 12 -2.05 -16.43 12.87
CA PRO A 12 -2.19 -15.13 12.22
C PRO A 12 -2.73 -14.02 13.15
N GLU A 13 -3.64 -14.36 14.07
CA GLU A 13 -4.16 -13.44 15.08
C GLU A 13 -3.10 -12.89 16.04
N TRP A 14 -2.12 -13.72 16.42
CA TRP A 14 -1.03 -13.32 17.30
C TRP A 14 -0.03 -12.45 16.57
N ARG A 15 0.26 -12.75 15.29
CA ARG A 15 1.05 -11.87 14.41
C ARG A 15 0.41 -10.50 14.30
N ARG A 16 -0.89 -10.43 14.00
CA ARG A 16 -1.68 -9.20 13.96
C ARG A 16 -1.60 -8.42 15.28
N LYS A 17 -1.90 -9.05 16.42
CA LYS A 17 -1.79 -8.41 17.74
C LYS A 17 -0.39 -7.91 18.04
N GLY A 18 0.64 -8.64 17.59
CA GLY A 18 2.03 -8.23 17.69
C GLY A 18 2.33 -6.97 16.89
N ILE A 19 1.81 -6.87 15.66
CA ILE A 19 1.90 -5.69 14.79
C ILE A 19 1.17 -4.50 15.43
N GLU A 20 -0.07 -4.69 15.85
CA GLU A 20 -0.88 -3.66 16.54
C GLU A 20 -0.18 -3.14 17.78
N LEU A 21 0.35 -4.03 18.63
CA LEU A 21 1.12 -3.66 19.80
C LEU A 21 2.38 -2.88 19.42
N ALA A 22 3.10 -3.28 18.38
CA ALA A 22 4.28 -2.57 17.90
C ALA A 22 3.95 -1.13 17.46
N ARG A 23 2.81 -0.92 16.79
CA ARG A 23 2.34 0.41 16.36
C ARG A 23 2.09 1.36 17.54
N THR A 24 1.63 0.86 18.68
CA THR A 24 1.45 1.69 19.89
C THR A 24 2.74 2.35 20.40
N PHE A 25 3.91 1.85 20.02
CA PHE A 25 5.19 2.40 20.41
C PHE A 25 5.72 3.51 19.48
N LEU A 26 5.15 3.67 18.28
CA LEU A 26 5.63 4.63 17.28
C LEU A 26 5.61 6.10 17.73
N PRO A 27 4.67 6.57 18.58
CA PRO A 27 4.75 7.92 19.11
C PRO A 27 6.03 8.20 19.94
N ASN A 28 6.70 7.18 20.47
CA ASN A 28 7.86 7.32 21.35
C ASN A 28 9.18 7.06 20.62
N LYS A 29 10.03 8.10 20.50
CA LYS A 29 11.35 8.00 19.84
C LYS A 29 12.26 6.91 20.42
N LYS A 30 12.36 6.78 21.75
CA LYS A 30 13.21 5.75 22.37
C LYS A 30 12.73 4.34 22.02
N ALA A 31 11.42 4.16 21.87
CA ALA A 31 10.86 2.90 21.47
C ALA A 31 11.09 2.61 19.99
N ARG A 32 10.99 3.64 19.12
CA ARG A 32 11.38 3.51 17.70
C ARG A 32 12.85 3.15 17.53
N ASP A 33 13.76 3.80 18.24
CA ASP A 33 15.19 3.45 18.26
C ASP A 33 15.41 1.97 18.68
N ALA A 34 14.61 1.48 19.63
CA ALA A 34 14.66 0.08 20.05
C ALA A 34 14.12 -0.86 18.97
N LEU A 35 13.04 -0.49 18.26
CA LEU A 35 12.48 -1.25 17.14
C LEU A 35 13.47 -1.35 15.97
N VAL A 36 14.18 -0.27 15.64
CA VAL A 36 15.25 -0.27 14.62
C VAL A 36 16.35 -1.25 15.02
N LYS A 37 16.87 -1.14 16.26
CA LYS A 37 17.90 -2.07 16.78
C LYS A 37 17.45 -3.54 16.82
N MET A 38 16.15 -3.77 16.88
CA MET A 38 15.57 -5.10 16.91
C MET A 38 15.33 -5.71 15.53
N ASP A 39 15.63 -4.97 14.46
CA ASP A 39 15.32 -5.34 13.07
C ASP A 39 13.81 -5.62 12.88
N PHE A 40 12.99 -4.71 13.40
CA PHE A 40 11.54 -4.87 13.40
C PHE A 40 10.96 -4.93 11.98
N VAL A 41 11.49 -4.17 11.02
CA VAL A 41 11.02 -4.17 9.63
C VAL A 41 11.18 -5.55 8.99
N ASN A 42 12.34 -6.19 9.16
CA ASN A 42 12.55 -7.54 8.65
C ASN A 42 11.68 -8.57 9.38
N THR A 43 11.50 -8.40 10.70
CA THR A 43 10.57 -9.25 11.47
C THR A 43 9.15 -9.14 10.93
N LEU A 44 8.70 -7.92 10.58
CA LEU A 44 7.40 -7.66 9.97
C LEU A 44 7.25 -8.34 8.60
N LEU A 45 8.29 -8.38 7.78
CA LEU A 45 8.24 -9.12 6.51
C LEU A 45 8.11 -10.63 6.75
N VAL A 46 8.93 -11.19 7.65
CA VAL A 46 8.95 -12.65 7.90
C VAL A 46 7.58 -13.18 8.34
N ILE A 47 6.86 -12.43 9.17
CA ILE A 47 5.53 -12.85 9.67
C ILE A 47 4.41 -12.72 8.63
N THR A 48 4.64 -11.98 7.53
CA THR A 48 3.69 -11.79 6.42
C THR A 48 3.83 -12.85 5.32
N LEU A 49 4.90 -13.64 5.36
CA LEU A 49 5.10 -14.74 4.43
C LEU A 49 4.16 -15.92 4.76
N PRO A 50 3.68 -16.65 3.75
CA PRO A 50 2.85 -17.83 3.96
C PRO A 50 3.60 -18.91 4.75
N ASP A 51 2.87 -19.64 5.58
CA ASP A 51 3.42 -20.78 6.32
C ASP A 51 3.57 -21.99 5.39
N GLU A 52 4.79 -22.55 5.33
CA GLU A 52 5.11 -23.70 4.47
C GLU A 52 4.60 -25.04 5.04
N GLN A 53 3.96 -25.07 6.21
CA GLN A 53 3.81 -26.27 7.04
C GLN A 53 2.38 -26.73 7.38
N GLU A 54 1.34 -26.23 6.71
CA GLU A 54 0.03 -26.89 6.79
C GLU A 54 -0.08 -27.86 5.62
N GLU A 55 0.45 -29.08 5.83
CA GLU A 55 0.24 -30.23 4.95
C GLU A 55 -1.25 -30.55 4.85
N GLU A 56 -1.65 -30.87 3.62
CA GLU A 56 -3.01 -31.11 3.11
C GLU A 56 -3.81 -32.09 4.00
N GLU A 57 -4.80 -31.59 4.74
CA GLU A 57 -5.92 -32.44 5.15
C GLU A 57 -6.92 -32.48 3.99
N GLU A 58 -7.04 -33.67 3.38
CA GLU A 58 -7.91 -34.01 2.26
C GLU A 58 -9.40 -33.88 2.63
N ASP A 59 -9.93 -32.66 2.81
CA ASP A 59 -11.39 -32.43 2.73
C ASP A 59 -11.74 -30.98 2.36
N ASP A 60 -12.37 -30.82 1.20
CA ASP A 60 -12.94 -29.59 0.62
C ASP A 60 -11.98 -28.40 0.34
N GLY A 61 -10.78 -28.70 -0.18
CA GLY A 61 -9.65 -27.78 -0.36
C GLY A 61 -9.92 -26.39 -0.97
N ARG A 62 -10.97 -26.19 -1.78
CA ARG A 62 -11.27 -24.86 -2.36
C ARG A 62 -11.77 -23.83 -1.33
N ALA A 63 -12.49 -24.26 -0.30
CA ALA A 63 -13.01 -23.35 0.72
C ALA A 63 -11.89 -22.94 1.69
N GLN A 64 -11.05 -23.90 2.08
CA GLN A 64 -9.90 -23.67 2.95
C GLN A 64 -8.83 -22.80 2.28
N ASP A 65 -8.55 -23.02 0.99
CA ASP A 65 -7.62 -22.19 0.21
C ASP A 65 -8.06 -20.73 0.14
N LYS A 66 -9.36 -20.49 -0.04
CA LYS A 66 -9.91 -19.13 -0.09
C LYS A 66 -9.82 -18.43 1.27
N GLU A 67 -10.17 -19.13 2.34
CA GLU A 67 -10.08 -18.58 3.69
C GLU A 67 -8.63 -18.31 4.10
N ARG A 68 -7.70 -19.17 3.68
CA ARG A 68 -6.26 -18.97 3.89
C ARG A 68 -5.75 -17.74 3.13
N ALA A 69 -6.06 -17.63 1.83
CA ALA A 69 -5.68 -16.48 1.02
C ALA A 69 -6.23 -15.16 1.59
N GLU A 70 -7.47 -15.16 2.09
CA GLU A 70 -8.05 -13.97 2.71
C GLU A 70 -7.34 -13.62 4.03
N ARG A 71 -6.98 -14.61 4.86
CA ARG A 71 -6.20 -14.39 6.09
C ARG A 71 -4.81 -13.81 5.78
N GLU A 72 -4.12 -14.36 4.80
CA GLU A 72 -2.79 -13.88 4.37
C GLU A 72 -2.87 -12.44 3.84
N LYS A 73 -3.89 -12.15 3.01
CA LYS A 73 -4.19 -10.79 2.52
C LYS A 73 -4.36 -9.78 3.66
N HIS A 74 -5.09 -10.14 4.72
CA HIS A 74 -5.28 -9.24 5.88
C HIS A 74 -3.96 -8.91 6.59
N VAL A 75 -3.11 -9.91 6.82
CA VAL A 75 -1.81 -9.71 7.48
C VAL A 75 -0.88 -8.85 6.61
N GLN A 76 -0.88 -9.07 5.30
CA GLN A 76 -0.10 -8.27 4.34
C GLN A 76 -0.57 -6.81 4.28
N LEU A 77 -1.89 -6.58 4.31
CA LEU A 77 -2.46 -5.23 4.37
C LEU A 77 -2.06 -4.51 5.66
N GLU A 78 -2.13 -5.19 6.82
CA GLU A 78 -1.72 -4.62 8.10
C GLU A 78 -0.22 -4.33 8.16
N ALA A 79 0.60 -5.16 7.54
CA ALA A 79 2.03 -4.90 7.42
C ALA A 79 2.33 -3.70 6.52
N ALA A 80 1.65 -3.57 5.37
CA ALA A 80 1.76 -2.38 4.53
C ALA A 80 1.34 -1.11 5.28
N GLU A 81 0.23 -1.16 6.02
CA GLU A 81 -0.24 -0.08 6.89
C GLU A 81 0.79 0.31 7.95
N THR A 82 1.42 -0.69 8.57
CA THR A 82 2.49 -0.47 9.54
C THR A 82 3.72 0.16 8.88
N ILE A 83 4.12 -0.33 7.71
CA ILE A 83 5.24 0.25 6.94
C ILE A 83 4.96 1.71 6.58
N ARG A 84 3.71 2.06 6.24
CA ARG A 84 3.31 3.46 6.00
C ARG A 84 3.56 4.34 7.21
N GLU A 85 3.20 3.88 8.41
CA GLU A 85 3.49 4.61 9.65
C GLU A 85 4.99 4.72 9.92
N LEU A 86 5.74 3.64 9.73
CA LEU A 86 7.21 3.64 9.86
C LEU A 86 7.86 4.62 8.89
N ALA A 87 7.35 4.75 7.67
CA ALA A 87 7.84 5.67 6.65
C ALA A 87 7.69 7.16 7.04
N ALA A 88 6.91 7.49 8.08
CA ALA A 88 6.85 8.84 8.65
C ALA A 88 8.07 9.19 9.52
N HIS A 89 8.94 8.22 9.80
CA HIS A 89 10.01 8.33 10.77
C HIS A 89 11.36 8.02 10.10
N GLU A 90 12.28 8.98 10.13
CA GLU A 90 13.54 8.90 9.37
C GLU A 90 14.45 7.76 9.82
N GLU A 91 14.38 7.36 11.09
CA GLU A 91 15.18 6.27 11.64
C GLU A 91 14.90 4.89 11.03
N PHE A 92 13.76 4.69 10.35
CA PHE A 92 13.46 3.44 9.65
C PHE A 92 13.83 3.47 8.17
N ARG A 93 14.28 4.61 7.63
CA ARG A 93 14.46 4.80 6.18
C ARG A 93 15.35 3.73 5.55
N ASP A 94 16.54 3.52 6.11
CA ASP A 94 17.49 2.52 5.61
C ASP A 94 16.89 1.10 5.62
N SER A 95 16.13 0.77 6.66
CA SER A 95 15.44 -0.52 6.77
C SER A 95 14.30 -0.65 5.76
N LEU A 96 13.60 0.44 5.44
CA LEU A 96 12.47 0.45 4.50
C LEU A 96 12.91 0.48 3.03
N CYS A 97 14.10 1.01 2.75
CA CYS A 97 14.65 1.14 1.40
C CYS A 97 15.48 -0.09 0.97
N CYS A 98 15.36 -1.22 1.66
CA CYS A 98 16.02 -2.45 1.25
C CYS A 98 15.18 -3.26 0.24
N THR A 99 15.85 -4.03 -0.61
CA THR A 99 15.25 -4.81 -1.71
C THR A 99 14.12 -5.73 -1.25
N SER A 100 14.21 -6.34 -0.07
CA SER A 100 13.16 -7.23 0.44
C SER A 100 11.85 -6.48 0.74
N VAL A 101 11.95 -5.27 1.32
CA VAL A 101 10.78 -4.42 1.59
C VAL A 101 10.20 -3.89 0.29
N LEU A 102 11.03 -3.40 -0.62
CA LEU A 102 10.58 -2.87 -1.91
C LEU A 102 9.87 -3.94 -2.75
N ASN A 103 10.43 -5.16 -2.80
CA ASN A 103 9.79 -6.30 -3.47
C ASN A 103 8.46 -6.69 -2.80
N PHE A 104 8.41 -6.74 -1.47
CA PHE A 104 7.17 -6.99 -0.74
C PHE A 104 6.10 -5.96 -1.11
N LEU A 105 6.43 -4.67 -1.11
CA LEU A 105 5.51 -3.60 -1.50
C LEU A 105 5.03 -3.75 -2.96
N CYS A 106 5.92 -4.10 -3.89
CA CYS A 106 5.55 -4.38 -5.28
C CYS A 106 4.59 -5.58 -5.41
N VAL A 107 4.79 -6.64 -4.63
CA VAL A 107 3.89 -7.81 -4.60
C VAL A 107 2.51 -7.38 -4.08
N VAL A 108 2.47 -6.69 -2.94
CA VAL A 108 1.23 -6.23 -2.31
C VAL A 108 0.47 -5.26 -3.22
N LEU A 109 1.15 -4.34 -3.91
CA LEU A 109 0.54 -3.40 -4.87
C LEU A 109 -0.22 -4.12 -5.99
N ASN A 110 0.35 -5.24 -6.48
CA ASN A 110 -0.21 -5.98 -7.60
C ASN A 110 -1.31 -6.97 -7.16
N GLN A 111 -1.20 -7.55 -5.96
CA GLN A 111 -2.08 -8.62 -5.51
C GLN A 111 -3.27 -8.13 -4.65
N ILE A 112 -3.11 -7.03 -3.91
CA ILE A 112 -4.12 -6.55 -2.95
C ILE A 112 -4.63 -5.19 -3.38
N GLU A 113 -5.86 -5.14 -3.90
CA GLU A 113 -6.45 -3.90 -4.41
C GLU A 113 -6.62 -2.85 -3.32
N GLU A 114 -6.98 -3.28 -2.11
CA GLU A 114 -7.18 -2.42 -0.94
C GLU A 114 -5.89 -1.75 -0.46
N ALA A 115 -4.73 -2.34 -0.77
CA ALA A 115 -3.43 -1.83 -0.37
C ALA A 115 -2.84 -0.81 -1.35
N ARG A 116 -3.41 -0.64 -2.55
CA ARG A 116 -2.83 0.18 -3.62
C ARG A 116 -2.55 1.62 -3.19
N GLU A 117 -3.48 2.26 -2.51
CA GLU A 117 -3.30 3.62 -1.98
C GLU A 117 -2.17 3.67 -0.94
N VAL A 118 -2.19 2.75 0.02
CA VAL A 118 -1.21 2.66 1.10
C VAL A 118 0.21 2.45 0.55
N VAL A 119 0.37 1.50 -0.36
CA VAL A 119 1.68 1.17 -0.96
C VAL A 119 2.22 2.31 -1.81
N THR A 120 1.38 2.92 -2.65
CA THR A 120 1.83 4.07 -3.46
C THR A 120 2.15 5.29 -2.60
N GLU A 121 1.45 5.50 -1.49
CA GLU A 121 1.79 6.54 -0.50
C GLU A 121 3.16 6.29 0.15
N ILE A 122 3.48 5.03 0.48
CA ILE A 122 4.82 4.66 0.97
C ILE A 122 5.88 5.06 -0.06
N PHE A 123 5.71 4.72 -1.33
CA PHE A 123 6.67 5.10 -2.36
C PHE A 123 6.84 6.61 -2.54
N VAL A 124 5.76 7.40 -2.37
CA VAL A 124 5.86 8.86 -2.32
C VAL A 124 6.74 9.32 -1.15
N ARG A 125 6.51 8.77 0.05
CA ARG A 125 7.30 9.13 1.24
C ARG A 125 8.77 8.76 1.09
N LEU A 126 9.07 7.58 0.57
CA LEU A 126 10.44 7.12 0.34
C LEU A 126 11.14 7.93 -0.76
N SER A 127 10.45 8.23 -1.87
CA SER A 127 11.03 8.99 -2.99
C SER A 127 11.21 10.49 -2.72
N ASN A 128 10.48 11.06 -1.76
CA ASN A 128 10.68 12.45 -1.33
C ASN A 128 11.92 12.64 -0.43
N SER A 129 12.68 11.58 -0.15
CA SER A 129 13.97 11.67 0.54
C SER A 129 14.98 12.51 -0.26
N GLU A 130 15.70 13.40 0.42
CA GLU A 130 16.83 14.14 -0.18
C GLU A 130 18.05 13.24 -0.45
N GLN A 131 18.04 12.00 0.04
CA GLN A 131 19.13 11.05 -0.14
C GLN A 131 19.05 10.36 -1.51
N GLN A 132 20.02 10.65 -2.36
CA GLN A 132 20.12 10.07 -3.71
C GLN A 132 20.26 8.54 -3.70
N GLU A 133 20.84 7.95 -2.64
CA GLU A 133 21.02 6.50 -2.50
C GLU A 133 19.68 5.74 -2.40
N VAL A 134 18.70 6.30 -1.69
CA VAL A 134 17.35 5.72 -1.60
C VAL A 134 16.67 5.68 -2.97
N LEU A 135 16.84 6.76 -3.74
CA LEU A 135 16.34 6.83 -5.11
C LEU A 135 17.04 5.82 -6.01
N LEU A 136 18.36 5.64 -5.87
CA LEU A 136 19.11 4.63 -6.61
C LEU A 136 18.59 3.21 -6.29
N LEU A 137 18.34 2.87 -5.04
CA LEU A 137 17.78 1.56 -4.68
C LEU A 137 16.38 1.34 -5.29
N MET A 138 15.50 2.36 -5.21
CA MET A 138 14.20 2.31 -5.88
C MET A 138 14.30 2.23 -7.43
N MET A 139 15.43 2.64 -8.01
CA MET A 139 15.70 2.57 -9.45
C MET A 139 16.36 1.25 -9.87
N GLU A 140 17.17 0.65 -9.02
CA GLU A 140 17.81 -0.64 -9.27
C GLU A 140 16.82 -1.79 -9.10
N ASP A 141 15.92 -1.66 -8.14
CA ASP A 141 14.84 -2.60 -7.91
C ASP A 141 13.68 -2.36 -8.89
N SER A 142 12.88 -3.39 -9.18
CA SER A 142 11.78 -3.37 -10.16
C SER A 142 10.62 -2.39 -9.85
N VAL A 143 10.78 -1.50 -8.88
CA VAL A 143 9.76 -0.54 -8.43
C VAL A 143 9.32 0.36 -9.59
N GLY A 144 10.26 0.89 -10.38
CA GLY A 144 9.95 1.73 -11.54
C GLY A 144 9.07 1.02 -12.57
N ASP A 145 9.45 -0.20 -12.95
CA ASP A 145 8.72 -1.02 -13.91
C ASP A 145 7.34 -1.45 -13.38
N VAL A 146 7.26 -1.84 -12.10
CA VAL A 146 6.02 -2.23 -11.44
C VAL A 146 5.05 -1.05 -11.37
N LEU A 147 5.53 0.14 -10.98
CA LEU A 147 4.70 1.35 -10.94
C LEU A 147 4.25 1.78 -12.35
N GLU A 148 5.12 1.67 -13.35
CA GLU A 148 4.77 1.94 -14.75
C GLU A 148 3.69 0.96 -15.25
N SER A 149 3.84 -0.34 -14.96
CA SER A 149 2.85 -1.36 -15.28
C SER A 149 1.52 -1.07 -14.58
N PHE A 150 1.55 -0.88 -13.26
CA PHE A 150 0.39 -0.55 -12.45
C PHE A 150 -0.39 0.66 -13.01
N PHE A 151 0.32 1.75 -13.33
CA PHE A 151 -0.28 2.97 -13.87
C PHE A 151 -0.96 2.74 -15.23
N LYS A 152 -0.41 1.85 -16.06
CA LYS A 152 -0.99 1.51 -17.38
C LYS A 152 -2.20 0.58 -17.26
N THR A 153 -2.17 -0.38 -16.34
CA THR A 153 -3.14 -1.48 -16.29
C THR A 153 -4.33 -1.22 -15.39
N ILE A 154 -4.22 -0.34 -14.38
CA ILE A 154 -5.33 -0.10 -13.46
C ILE A 154 -6.54 0.47 -14.20
N ASP A 155 -7.68 -0.21 -14.08
CA ASP A 155 -8.94 0.27 -14.62
C ASP A 155 -9.61 1.24 -13.63
N PHE A 156 -9.35 2.53 -13.81
CA PHE A 156 -9.92 3.57 -12.96
C PHE A 156 -11.37 3.94 -13.32
N ARG A 157 -11.92 3.42 -14.43
CA ARG A 157 -13.26 3.76 -14.91
C ARG A 157 -14.33 2.82 -14.39
N SER A 158 -13.99 1.56 -14.09
CA SER A 158 -14.92 0.60 -13.47
C SER A 158 -15.35 0.99 -12.05
N LEU A 159 -14.66 1.94 -11.42
CA LEU A 159 -14.87 2.34 -10.02
C LEU A 159 -15.97 3.37 -9.81
N ASP A 160 -16.48 3.99 -10.89
CA ASP A 160 -17.63 4.92 -10.83
C ASP A 160 -18.97 4.20 -10.62
N GLY A 161 -19.04 2.88 -10.86
CA GLY A 161 -20.26 2.07 -10.72
C GLY A 161 -20.55 1.57 -9.30
N MET A 162 -19.60 1.70 -8.38
CA MET A 162 -19.67 1.18 -7.00
C MET A 162 -20.17 2.23 -5.99
N GLU A 163 -21.12 3.09 -6.38
CA GLU A 163 -21.69 4.16 -5.54
C GLU A 163 -22.74 3.68 -4.51
N ARG A 164 -22.94 2.38 -4.28
CA ARG A 164 -24.04 1.88 -3.43
C ARG A 164 -23.66 0.70 -2.52
N SER A 165 -22.77 0.94 -1.55
CA SER A 165 -22.85 0.21 -0.28
C SER A 165 -22.89 1.23 0.83
N ASP A 166 -23.96 1.24 1.63
CA ASP A 166 -24.16 2.07 2.82
C ASP A 166 -23.28 1.59 4.00
N ASP A 167 -22.10 1.02 3.73
CA ASP A 167 -21.14 0.64 4.76
C ASP A 167 -20.23 1.83 5.07
N ASP A 168 -20.52 2.47 6.20
CA ASP A 168 -19.89 3.68 6.76
C ASP A 168 -18.43 3.48 7.26
N HIS A 169 -17.74 2.45 6.75
CA HIS A 169 -16.44 2.00 7.26
C HIS A 169 -15.33 1.90 6.20
N GLY A 170 -15.52 2.40 4.98
CA GLY A 170 -14.47 2.42 3.96
C GLY A 170 -14.49 3.66 3.08
N GLN A 171 -13.33 4.32 2.90
CA GLN A 171 -13.15 5.24 1.78
C GLN A 171 -13.56 4.55 0.48
N ARG A 172 -14.32 5.26 -0.36
CA ARG A 172 -14.91 4.73 -1.60
C ARG A 172 -13.80 4.13 -2.50
N PRO A 173 -14.02 2.96 -3.14
CA PRO A 173 -13.04 2.32 -4.03
C PRO A 173 -12.45 3.25 -5.10
N TRP A 174 -13.27 4.17 -5.60
CA TRP A 174 -12.86 5.25 -6.50
C TRP A 174 -11.80 6.16 -5.87
N THR A 175 -12.03 6.67 -4.65
CA THR A 175 -11.11 7.62 -3.99
C THR A 175 -9.75 6.98 -3.80
N ARG A 176 -9.72 5.73 -3.33
CA ARG A 176 -8.46 4.99 -3.12
C ARG A 176 -7.65 4.85 -4.41
N SER A 177 -8.32 4.54 -5.52
CA SER A 177 -7.64 4.32 -6.79
C SER A 177 -7.14 5.61 -7.43
N ILE A 178 -7.88 6.72 -7.29
CA ILE A 178 -7.42 8.04 -7.71
C ILE A 178 -6.23 8.50 -6.87
N SER A 179 -6.30 8.34 -5.54
CA SER A 179 -5.14 8.59 -4.65
C SER A 179 -3.93 7.76 -5.08
N ALA A 180 -4.13 6.46 -5.33
CA ALA A 180 -3.04 5.57 -5.75
C ALA A 180 -2.41 5.97 -7.08
N LEU A 181 -3.22 6.36 -8.07
CA LEU A 181 -2.76 6.88 -9.36
C LEU A 181 -1.97 8.18 -9.21
N SER A 182 -2.45 9.10 -8.37
CA SER A 182 -1.77 10.37 -8.07
C SER A 182 -0.40 10.11 -7.42
N ASN A 183 -0.36 9.26 -6.40
CA ASN A 183 0.88 8.87 -5.71
C ASN A 183 1.88 8.17 -6.64
N CYS A 184 1.38 7.29 -7.51
CA CYS A 184 2.20 6.63 -8.53
C CYS A 184 2.80 7.65 -9.51
N ALA A 185 1.99 8.55 -10.06
CA ALA A 185 2.45 9.59 -10.97
C ALA A 185 3.50 10.51 -10.32
N HIS A 186 3.30 10.88 -9.04
CA HIS A 186 4.27 11.64 -8.26
C HIS A 186 5.61 10.90 -8.15
N THR A 187 5.57 9.63 -7.73
CA THR A 187 6.76 8.81 -7.57
C THR A 187 7.52 8.65 -8.88
N LEU A 188 6.82 8.30 -9.98
CA LEU A 188 7.42 8.18 -11.31
C LEU A 188 8.04 9.52 -11.78
N GLY A 189 7.36 10.65 -11.51
CA GLY A 189 7.88 11.98 -11.80
C GLY A 189 9.17 12.30 -11.04
N THR A 190 9.25 11.90 -9.77
CA THR A 190 10.46 12.02 -8.96
C THR A 190 11.58 11.15 -9.53
N LEU A 191 11.34 9.88 -9.88
CA LEU A 191 12.34 9.00 -10.48
C LEU A 191 12.87 9.56 -11.82
N VAL A 192 11.99 10.11 -12.67
CA VAL A 192 12.38 10.77 -13.93
C VAL A 192 13.25 12.00 -13.66
N LYS A 193 12.90 12.83 -12.67
CA LYS A 193 13.70 14.01 -12.27
C LYS A 193 15.14 13.62 -11.91
N TYR A 194 15.32 12.46 -11.27
CA TYR A 194 16.63 11.93 -10.89
C TYR A 194 17.28 11.02 -11.96
N ARG A 195 16.85 11.16 -13.22
CA ARG A 195 17.42 10.53 -14.43
C ARG A 195 17.25 9.01 -14.53
N HIS A 196 16.26 8.43 -13.87
CA HIS A 196 15.86 7.06 -14.18
C HIS A 196 15.13 7.01 -15.53
N GLN A 197 15.35 5.93 -16.30
CA GLN A 197 14.71 5.72 -17.60
C GLN A 197 13.29 5.16 -17.47
N VAL A 198 12.45 5.80 -16.65
CA VAL A 198 11.03 5.44 -16.55
C VAL A 198 10.29 6.00 -17.77
N ARG A 199 9.45 5.19 -18.41
CA ARG A 199 8.62 5.64 -19.53
C ARG A 199 7.24 6.04 -19.01
N VAL A 200 7.11 7.31 -18.61
CA VAL A 200 5.81 7.88 -18.25
C VAL A 200 4.87 7.84 -19.47
N HIS A 201 3.79 7.06 -19.36
CA HIS A 201 2.79 6.92 -20.42
C HIS A 201 1.89 8.17 -20.50
N LYS A 202 2.39 9.22 -21.16
CA LYS A 202 1.72 10.54 -21.25
C LYS A 202 0.23 10.48 -21.63
N PRO A 203 -0.21 9.67 -22.62
CA PRO A 203 -1.64 9.59 -22.95
C PRO A 203 -2.51 9.12 -21.78
N ARG A 204 -1.99 8.19 -20.96
CA ARG A 204 -2.72 7.65 -19.80
C ARG A 204 -2.80 8.67 -18.68
N VAL A 205 -1.74 9.45 -18.47
CA VAL A 205 -1.75 10.58 -17.51
C VAL A 205 -2.83 11.59 -17.89
N VAL A 206 -2.90 11.98 -19.17
CA VAL A 206 -3.96 12.89 -19.66
C VAL A 206 -5.34 12.27 -19.48
N GLU A 207 -5.50 10.98 -19.78
CA GLU A 207 -6.78 10.27 -19.63
C GLU A 207 -7.28 10.24 -18.18
N VAL A 208 -6.40 9.91 -17.22
CA VAL A 208 -6.71 9.93 -15.78
C VAL A 208 -7.07 11.35 -15.35
N PHE A 209 -6.27 12.35 -15.72
CA PHE A 209 -6.49 13.73 -15.34
C PHE A 209 -7.81 14.29 -15.87
N SER A 210 -8.09 14.11 -17.16
CA SER A 210 -9.36 14.53 -17.78
C SER A 210 -10.55 13.87 -17.09
N TYR A 211 -10.45 12.58 -16.77
CA TYR A 211 -11.51 11.85 -16.07
C TYR A 211 -11.74 12.38 -14.65
N VAL A 212 -10.69 12.65 -13.87
CA VAL A 212 -10.80 13.23 -12.52
C VAL A 212 -11.49 14.59 -12.60
N VAL A 213 -11.05 15.49 -13.49
CA VAL A 213 -11.66 16.82 -13.66
C VAL A 213 -13.14 16.72 -14.08
N GLU A 214 -13.47 15.83 -15.01
CA GLU A 214 -14.86 15.58 -15.41
C GLU A 214 -15.72 15.05 -14.23
N SER A 215 -15.16 14.15 -13.42
CA SER A 215 -15.86 13.57 -12.27
C SER A 215 -16.10 14.59 -11.15
N GLU A 216 -15.13 15.48 -10.88
CA GLU A 216 -15.27 16.57 -9.91
C GLU A 216 -16.31 17.59 -10.37
N ASN A 217 -16.31 17.93 -11.66
CA ASN A 217 -17.35 18.78 -12.25
C ASN A 217 -18.74 18.15 -12.12
N LYS A 218 -18.90 16.85 -12.40
CA LYS A 218 -20.18 16.14 -12.22
C LYS A 218 -20.61 16.09 -10.75
N ARG A 219 -19.68 15.96 -9.80
CA ARG A 219 -19.97 15.96 -8.35
C ARG A 219 -20.32 17.34 -7.82
N SER A 220 -19.64 18.39 -8.30
CA SER A 220 -19.96 19.79 -7.99
C SER A 220 -21.35 20.21 -8.51
N VAL A 221 -21.86 19.52 -9.53
CA VAL A 221 -23.19 19.76 -10.13
C VAL A 221 -24.29 18.90 -9.47
N ARG A 222 -23.97 18.04 -8.49
CA ARG A 222 -25.01 17.28 -7.75
C ARG A 222 -25.77 18.23 -6.79
N PRO A 223 -27.12 18.31 -6.89
CA PRO A 223 -27.87 19.45 -6.39
C PRO A 223 -28.29 19.28 -4.93
N HIS A 224 -27.54 19.87 -3.99
CA HIS A 224 -28.18 20.50 -2.84
C HIS A 224 -28.77 21.88 -3.19
N SER A 225 -28.47 22.38 -4.39
CA SER A 225 -28.91 23.69 -4.90
C SER A 225 -30.19 23.67 -5.73
N MET A 226 -30.80 22.51 -6.00
CA MET A 226 -32.09 22.43 -6.74
C MET A 226 -33.31 22.04 -5.89
N ARG A 227 -33.19 22.03 -4.55
CA ARG A 227 -34.37 21.93 -3.66
C ARG A 227 -34.89 23.28 -3.15
N LEU A 228 -34.18 24.38 -3.39
CA LEU A 228 -34.59 25.73 -2.99
C LEU A 228 -35.16 26.57 -4.14
N LEU A 229 -35.43 25.97 -5.30
CA LEU A 229 -36.08 26.63 -6.45
C LEU A 229 -37.39 25.93 -6.87
N ALA A 230 -37.94 25.07 -6.01
CA ALA A 230 -39.19 24.36 -6.23
C ALA A 230 -40.16 24.44 -5.03
N GLU A 231 -39.99 25.42 -4.15
CA GLU A 231 -40.99 25.85 -3.16
C GLU A 231 -41.20 27.36 -3.25
#